data_AF-A0A1F2RDI8-F1
#
_entry.id   AF-A0A1F2RDI8-F1
#
_cell.length_a   1.000
_cell.length_b   1.000
_cell.length_c   1.000
_cell.angle_alpha   90.00
_cell.angle_beta   90.00
_cell.angle_gamma   90.00
#
_symmetry.space_group_name_H-M   'P 1'
#
loop_
_entity.id
_entity.type
_entity.pdbx_description
1 polymer ?
#
loop_
_entity_poly.entity_id
_entity_poly.type
_entity_poly.pdbx_seq_one_letter_code
_entity_poly.pdbx_strand_id
1 'polypeptide(L)' 'MIVRRTLIGAALLSATLIAGGCATVQPWQRGRLADPAMTFDADAGQVSYMTHWQEAREGSAGGFGIQSGGCGCK' A
#
# COMPACT_ATOMS: atom_id res chain seq x y z
N MET A 1 -17.71 -4.95 42.25
CA MET A 1 -16.40 -4.34 41.89
C MET A 1 -15.48 -5.27 41.09
N ILE A 2 -15.45 -6.58 41.37
CA ILE A 2 -14.62 -7.57 40.66
C ILE A 2 -14.97 -7.72 39.16
N VAL A 3 -16.26 -7.70 38.81
CA VAL A 3 -16.72 -7.82 37.41
C VAL A 3 -16.33 -6.59 36.56
N ARG A 4 -16.37 -5.38 37.13
CA ARG A 4 -15.91 -4.17 36.43
C ARG A 4 -14.39 -4.16 36.21
N ARG A 5 -13.59 -4.65 37.18
CA ARG A 5 -12.12 -4.75 37.03
C ARG A 5 -11.71 -5.78 35.99
N THR A 6 -12.42 -6.90 35.89
CA THR A 6 -12.16 -7.94 34.88
C THR A 6 -12.57 -7.49 33.47
N LEU A 7 -13.69 -6.77 33.33
CA LEU A 7 -14.10 -6.19 32.03
C LEU A 7 -13.11 -5.13 31.52
N ILE A 8 -12.59 -4.27 32.41
CA ILE A 8 -11.57 -3.27 32.05
C ILE A 8 -10.26 -3.94 31.62
N GLY A 9 -9.83 -4.98 32.36
CA GLY A 9 -8.64 -5.75 32.00
C GLY A 9 -8.77 -6.45 30.64
N ALA A 10 -9.92 -7.06 30.36
CA ALA A 10 -10.19 -7.72 29.08
C ALA A 10 -10.19 -6.72 27.91
N ALA A 11 -10.79 -5.54 28.09
CA ALA A 11 -10.83 -4.49 27.08
C ALA A 11 -9.44 -3.90 26.78
N LEU A 12 -8.59 -3.73 27.79
CA LEU A 12 -7.20 -3.28 27.62
C LEU A 12 -6.37 -4.32 26.87
N LEU A 13 -6.60 -5.61 27.12
CA LEU A 13 -5.89 -6.69 26.43
C LEU A 13 -6.29 -6.76 24.95
N SER A 14 -7.57 -6.66 24.62
CA SER A 14 -8.02 -6.69 23.22
C SER A 14 -7.59 -5.44 22.43
N ALA A 15 -7.49 -4.28 23.07
CA ALA A 15 -6.99 -3.07 22.43
C ALA A 15 -5.51 -3.18 21.99
N THR A 16 -4.65 -3.81 22.80
CA THR A 16 -3.23 -3.99 22.44
C THR A 16 -3.02 -5.01 21.33
N LEU A 17 -3.85 -6.06 21.25
CA LEU A 17 -3.77 -7.05 20.17
C LEU A 17 -4.10 -6.45 18.79
N ILE A 18 -5.07 -5.53 18.71
CA ILE A 18 -5.48 -4.92 17.43
C ILE A 18 -4.44 -3.88 16.96
N ALA A 19 -3.75 -3.22 17.89
CA ALA A 19 -2.75 -2.20 17.55
C ALA A 19 -1.41 -2.77 17.04
N GLY A 20 -1.12 -4.06 17.25
CA GLY A 20 0.18 -4.67 16.93
C GLY A 20 0.40 -5.09 15.47
N GLY A 21 -0.61 -4.97 14.60
CA GLY A 21 -0.56 -5.49 13.23
C GLY A 21 0.12 -4.59 12.18
N CYS A 22 0.36 -3.31 12.49
CA CYS A 22 0.86 -2.34 11.52
C CYS A 22 2.37 -2.12 11.70
N ALA A 23 3.18 -3.06 11.21
CA ALA A 23 4.64 -2.91 11.14
C ALA A 23 5.04 -2.48 9.72
N THR A 24 5.70 -1.33 9.61
CA THR A 24 6.34 -0.90 8.35
C THR A 24 7.58 -1.75 8.11
N VAL A 25 7.51 -2.65 7.13
CA VAL A 25 8.62 -3.53 6.73
C VAL A 25 9.23 -3.08 5.42
N GLN A 26 10.54 -3.23 5.29
CA GLN A 26 11.26 -2.88 4.07
C GLN A 26 10.87 -3.84 2.94
N PRO A 27 10.88 -3.41 1.67
CA PRO A 27 10.35 -4.20 0.55
C PRO A 27 10.91 -5.63 0.45
N TRP A 28 12.20 -5.82 0.69
CA TRP A 28 12.87 -7.13 0.65
C TRP A 28 12.55 -8.03 1.85
N GLN A 29 12.04 -7.47 2.95
CA GLN A 29 11.63 -8.24 4.13
C GLN A 29 10.28 -8.93 3.93
N ARG A 30 9.54 -8.58 2.87
CA ARG A 30 8.24 -9.18 2.54
C ARG A 30 8.35 -10.59 1.95
N GLY A 31 9.56 -11.05 1.59
CA GLY A 31 9.79 -12.39 1.05
C GLY A 31 8.86 -12.68 -0.14
N ARG A 32 8.03 -13.73 -0.03
CA ARG A 32 7.07 -14.12 -1.08
C ARG A 32 5.95 -13.10 -1.33
N LEU A 33 5.74 -12.13 -0.44
CA LEU A 33 4.76 -11.05 -0.62
C LEU A 33 5.29 -9.89 -1.48
N ALA A 34 6.56 -9.93 -1.93
CA ALA A 34 7.14 -8.95 -2.86
C ALA A 34 7.51 -9.61 -4.19
N ASP A 35 6.52 -10.22 -4.85
CA ASP A 35 6.69 -10.81 -6.18
C ASP A 35 6.94 -9.72 -7.23
N PRO A 36 7.98 -9.82 -8.09
CA PRO A 36 8.22 -8.88 -9.18
C PRO A 36 7.03 -8.70 -10.14
N ALA A 37 6.14 -9.69 -10.25
CA ALA A 37 4.91 -9.57 -11.05
C ALA A 37 3.91 -8.53 -10.48
N MET A 38 4.08 -8.11 -9.23
CA MET A 38 3.29 -7.05 -8.59
C MET A 38 3.90 -5.65 -8.79
N THR A 39 4.99 -5.53 -9.55
CA THR A 39 5.59 -4.25 -9.91
C THR A 39 4.76 -3.58 -10.99
N PHE A 40 4.08 -2.49 -10.62
CA PHE A 40 3.47 -1.58 -11.58
C PHE A 40 4.55 -0.87 -12.38
N ASP A 41 4.25 -0.59 -13.66
CA ASP A 41 5.08 0.28 -14.50
C ASP A 41 6.55 -0.18 -14.58
N ALA A 42 6.75 -1.51 -14.66
CA ALA A 42 8.07 -2.13 -14.65
C ALA A 42 8.98 -1.66 -15.81
N ASP A 43 8.37 -1.32 -16.96
CA ASP A 43 9.06 -0.73 -18.10
C ASP A 43 8.60 0.71 -18.33
N ALA A 44 9.46 1.67 -17.97
CA ALA A 44 9.21 3.10 -18.16
C ALA A 44 9.00 3.47 -19.64
N GLY A 45 9.61 2.72 -20.58
CA GLY A 45 9.45 2.96 -22.02
C GLY A 45 8.03 2.65 -22.49
N GLN A 46 7.52 1.47 -22.16
CA GLN A 46 6.14 1.10 -22.46
C GLN A 46 5.11 2.00 -21.79
N VAL A 47 5.34 2.39 -20.53
CA VAL A 47 4.45 3.30 -19.81
C VAL A 47 4.37 4.64 -20.54
N SER A 48 5.52 5.23 -20.87
CA SER A 48 5.58 6.51 -21.58
C SER A 48 4.89 6.44 -22.96
N TYR A 49 5.09 5.35 -23.68
CA TYR A 49 4.43 5.11 -24.97
C TYR A 49 2.90 5.01 -24.82
N MET A 50 2.42 4.25 -23.84
CA MET A 50 0.99 4.07 -23.59
C MET A 50 0.32 5.35 -23.09
N THR A 51 1.00 6.11 -22.24
CA THR A 51 0.55 7.45 -21.81
C THR A 51 0.34 8.36 -23.01
N HIS A 52 1.37 8.53 -23.85
CA HIS A 52 1.28 9.39 -25.02
C HIS A 52 0.16 8.96 -25.99
N TRP A 53 0.02 7.65 -26.19
CA TRP A 53 -1.06 7.09 -27.00
C TRP A 53 -2.46 7.42 -26.46
N GLN A 54 -2.65 7.29 -25.14
CA GLN A 54 -3.95 7.56 -24.51
C GLN A 54 -4.27 9.06 -24.48
N GLU A 55 -3.31 9.90 -24.12
CA GLU A 55 -3.43 11.36 -24.15
C GLU A 55 -3.81 11.86 -25.55
N ALA A 56 -3.15 11.34 -26.60
CA ALA A 56 -3.48 11.68 -27.98
C ALA A 56 -4.90 11.27 -28.39
N ARG A 57 -5.40 10.14 -27.88
CA ARG A 57 -6.75 9.64 -28.18
C ARG A 57 -7.84 10.40 -27.44
N GLU A 58 -7.55 10.82 -26.22
CA GLU A 58 -8.51 11.50 -25.35
C GLU A 58 -8.51 13.02 -25.54
N GLY A 59 -7.50 13.56 -26.24
CA GLY A 59 -7.29 15.01 -26.31
C GLY A 59 -7.00 15.60 -24.92
N SER A 60 -6.47 14.78 -24.02
CA SER A 60 -6.17 15.11 -22.63
C SER A 60 -4.65 15.16 -22.43
N ALA A 61 -4.18 15.78 -21.35
CA ALA A 61 -2.76 15.80 -20.99
C ALA A 61 -2.60 15.84 -19.48
N GLY A 62 -1.61 15.11 -18.95
CA GLY A 62 -1.24 15.13 -17.53
C GLY A 62 -2.19 14.35 -16.61
N GLY A 63 -3.12 13.57 -17.17
CA GLY A 63 -4.00 12.67 -16.39
C GLY A 63 -3.32 11.36 -15.98
N PHE A 64 -2.21 11.01 -16.65
CA PHE A 64 -1.46 9.80 -16.39
C PHE A 64 -0.45 10.05 -15.26
N GLY A 65 -0.48 9.22 -14.21
CA GLY A 65 0.45 9.35 -13.09
C GLY A 65 -0.06 10.14 -11.89
N ILE A 66 -1.36 10.12 -11.59
CA ILE A 66 -1.77 10.26 -10.18
C ILE A 66 -1.18 9.05 -9.46
N GLN A 67 0.02 9.25 -8.92
CA GLN A 67 0.73 8.35 -8.06
C GLN A 67 -0.15 8.14 -6.83
N SER A 68 -1.08 7.19 -6.92
CA SER A 68 -1.80 6.68 -5.77
C SER A 68 -0.73 6.22 -4.80
N GLY A 69 -0.61 6.94 -3.68
CA GLY A 69 0.49 6.83 -2.74
C GLY A 69 0.75 5.40 -2.31
N GLY A 70 1.77 4.78 -2.89
CA GLY A 70 2.24 3.46 -2.51
C GLY A 70 3.73 3.53 -2.23
N CYS A 71 4.08 3.81 -0.97
CA CYS A 71 5.38 3.69 -0.28
C CYS A 71 6.70 4.06 -1.00
N GLY A 72 6.71 4.50 -2.26
CA GLY A 72 7.82 5.18 -2.93
C GLY A 72 9.16 4.44 -2.98
N CYS A 73 9.27 3.15 -2.66
CA CYS A 73 10.56 2.46 -2.62
C CYS A 73 11.08 2.12 -4.04
N LYS A 74 11.64 3.13 -4.71
CA LYS A 74 12.91 2.98 -5.42
C LYS A 74 14.04 3.32 -4.46
#